data_AF-A0A2R7NXF8-F1
#
_entry.id   AF-A0A2R7NXF8-F1
#
_cell.length_a   1.000
_cell.length_b   1.000
_cell.length_c   1.000
_cell.angle_alpha   90.00
_cell.angle_beta   90.00
_cell.angle_gamma   90.00
#
_symmetry.space_group_name_H-M   'P 1'
#
loop_
_entity.id
_entity.type
_entity.pdbx_description
1 polymer ?
#
loop_
_entity_poly.entity_id
_entity_poly.type
_entity_poly.pdbx_seq_one_letter_code
_entity_poly.pdbx_strand_id
1 'polypeptide(L)'
;MTQHTVRIWDLPTRIFHWALAVCIVALVITANVGGNAMVWHFRLGYTVLALLVFRLVWGLVGGRWSRFSAFLYSPARLLRYLRGTP
;
A
#
# COMPACT_ATOMS: atom_id res chain seq x y z
N MET A 1 0.49 19.55 29.49
CA MET A 1 -0.15 18.77 28.41
C MET A 1 0.90 17.84 27.80
N THR A 2 0.89 16.56 28.15
CA THR A 2 1.78 15.56 27.55
C THR A 2 1.21 15.18 26.18
N GLN A 3 1.92 15.55 25.12
CA GLN A 3 1.54 15.21 23.74
C GLN A 3 1.81 13.72 23.50
N HIS A 4 0.74 12.95 23.26
CA HIS A 4 0.83 11.53 22.94
C HIS A 4 0.87 11.36 21.42
N THR A 5 2.07 11.16 20.85
CA THR A 5 2.26 10.93 19.41
C THR A 5 2.01 9.46 19.06
N VAL A 6 0.89 9.19 18.38
CA VAL A 6 0.58 7.85 17.85
C VAL A 6 1.15 7.74 16.44
N ARG A 7 2.01 6.74 16.21
CA ARG A 7 2.57 6.47 14.88
C ARG A 7 1.55 5.71 14.04
N ILE A 8 0.87 6.42 13.14
CA ILE A 8 -0.19 5.85 12.28
C ILE A 8 0.41 5.24 11.01
N TRP A 9 1.48 5.84 10.48
CA TRP A 9 2.09 5.40 9.23
C TRP A 9 3.42 4.69 9.49
N ASP A 10 3.37 3.36 9.38
CA ASP A 10 4.52 2.49 9.56
C ASP A 10 5.58 2.69 8.45
N LEU A 11 6.86 2.68 8.83
CA LEU A 11 7.98 2.87 7.91
C LEU A 11 7.95 1.91 6.70
N PRO A 12 7.67 0.60 6.85
CA PRO A 12 7.63 -0.33 5.71
C PRO A 12 6.54 0.02 4.69
N THR A 13 5.38 0.51 5.17
CA THR A 13 4.28 0.94 4.30
C THR A 13 4.65 2.18 3.49
N ARG A 14 5.47 3.09 4.05
CA ARG A 14 6.00 4.25 3.31
C ARG A 14 6.96 3.81 2.21
N ILE A 15 7.89 2.92 2.55
CA ILE A 15 8.88 2.41 1.60
C ILE A 15 8.18 1.70 0.44
N PHE A 16 7.22 0.83 0.73
CA PHE A 16 6.40 0.18 -0.31
C PHE A 16 5.70 1.21 -1.21
N HIS A 17 5.06 2.22 -0.62
CA HIS A 17 4.29 3.20 -1.39
C HIS A 17 5.17 4.00 -2.36
N TRP A 18 6.31 4.51 -1.89
CA TRP A 18 7.24 5.24 -2.73
C TRP A 18 7.95 4.34 -3.74
N ALA A 19 8.33 3.12 -3.37
CA ALA A 19 8.91 2.16 -4.30
C ALA A 19 7.94 1.80 -5.43
N LEU A 20 6.66 1.58 -5.10
CA LEU A 20 5.61 1.32 -6.09
C LEU A 20 5.44 2.51 -7.03
N ALA A 21 5.36 3.73 -6.50
CA ALA A 21 5.22 4.95 -7.30
C ALA A 21 6.37 5.10 -8.30
N VAL A 22 7.62 4.92 -7.85
CA VAL A 22 8.81 4.95 -8.72
C VAL A 22 8.75 3.85 -9.79
N CYS A 23 8.36 2.63 -9.42
CA CYS A 23 8.23 1.53 -10.38
C CYS A 23 7.18 1.82 -11.45
N ILE A 24 6.02 2.38 -11.06
CA ILE A 24 4.96 2.75 -12.01
C ILE A 24 5.46 3.82 -12.99
N VAL A 25 6.14 4.87 -12.51
CA VAL A 25 6.73 5.89 -13.38
C VAL A 25 7.74 5.28 -14.35
N ALA A 26 8.63 4.41 -13.86
CA ALA A 26 9.61 3.72 -14.70
C ALA A 26 8.95 2.76 -15.73
N LEU A 27 7.86 2.08 -15.36
CA LEU A 27 7.08 1.25 -16.28
C LEU A 27 6.47 2.09 -17.41
N VAL A 28 5.89 3.26 -17.09
CA VAL A 28 5.33 4.18 -18.10
C VAL A 28 6.42 4.67 -19.05
N ILE A 29 7.58 5.09 -18.53
CA ILE A 29 8.70 5.56 -19.36
C ILE A 29 9.20 4.43 -20.27
N THR A 30 9.46 3.25 -19.73
CA THR A 30 9.99 2.11 -20.51
C THR A 30 9.00 1.62 -21.57
N ALA A 31 7.69 1.67 -21.31
CA ALA A 31 6.67 1.36 -22.29
C ALA A 31 6.64 2.37 -23.45
N ASN A 32 6.80 3.67 -23.15
CA ASN A 32 6.82 4.72 -24.18
C ASN A 32 8.09 4.69 -25.03
N VAL A 33 9.25 4.37 -24.43
CA VAL A 33 10.53 4.27 -25.16
C VAL A 33 10.55 3.05 -26.09
N GLY A 34 9.99 1.92 -25.64
CA GLY A 34 9.93 0.69 -26.44
C GLY A 34 11.31 0.06 -26.73
N GLY A 35 11.35 -0.87 -27.68
CA GLY A 35 12.58 -1.58 -28.09
C GLY A 35 13.25 -2.32 -26.93
N ASN A 36 14.56 -2.11 -26.74
CA ASN A 36 15.33 -2.76 -25.67
C ASN A 36 14.88 -2.35 -24.25
N ALA A 37 14.15 -1.23 -24.10
CA ALA A 37 13.59 -0.82 -22.81
C ALA A 37 12.49 -1.78 -22.33
N MET A 38 11.88 -2.58 -23.21
CA MET A 38 10.83 -3.52 -22.83
C MET A 38 11.35 -4.66 -21.93
N VAL A 39 12.62 -5.03 -22.04
CA VAL A 39 13.27 -5.97 -21.11
C VAL A 39 13.25 -5.41 -19.69
N TRP A 40 13.53 -4.12 -19.54
CA TRP A 40 13.45 -3.44 -18.25
C TRP A 40 12.01 -3.26 -17.78
N HIS A 41 11.07 -3.02 -18.70
CA HIS A 41 9.64 -2.99 -18.39
C HIS A 41 9.17 -4.29 -17.72
N PHE A 42 9.51 -5.45 -18.29
CA PHE A 42 9.14 -6.74 -17.68
C PHE A 42 9.79 -6.96 -16.30
N ARG A 43 11.06 -6.59 -16.14
CA ARG A 43 11.75 -6.68 -14.84
C ARG A 43 11.08 -5.80 -13.78
N LEU A 44 10.74 -4.56 -14.14
CA LEU A 44 10.00 -3.66 -13.25
C LEU A 44 8.61 -4.22 -12.93
N GLY A 45 7.96 -4.89 -13.89
CA GLY A 45 6.70 -5.60 -13.67
C GLY A 45 6.82 -6.69 -12.60
N TYR A 46 7.88 -7.49 -12.64
CA TYR A 46 8.16 -8.47 -11.58
C TYR A 46 8.45 -7.81 -10.23
N THR A 47 9.15 -6.67 -10.21
CA THR A 47 9.36 -5.90 -8.98
C THR A 47 8.04 -5.39 -8.41
N VAL A 48 7.13 -4.86 -9.25
CA VAL A 48 5.79 -4.46 -8.82
C VAL A 48 5.01 -5.64 -8.25
N LEU A 49 5.05 -6.80 -8.92
CA LEU A 49 4.40 -8.01 -8.42
C LEU A 49 4.94 -8.40 -7.03
N ALA A 50 6.25 -8.40 -6.85
CA ALA A 50 6.88 -8.68 -5.56
C ALA A 50 6.48 -7.67 -4.47
N LEU A 51 6.43 -6.38 -4.81
CA LEU A 51 5.96 -5.32 -3.91
C LEU A 51 4.48 -5.55 -3.51
N LEU A 52 3.63 -5.95 -4.44
CA LEU A 52 2.22 -6.26 -4.16
C LEU A 52 2.07 -7.48 -3.25
N VAL A 53 2.83 -8.55 -3.47
CA VAL A 53 2.86 -9.71 -2.56
C VAL A 53 3.32 -9.29 -1.16
N PHE A 54 4.40 -8.52 -1.07
CA PHE A 54 4.84 -7.92 0.20
C PHE A 54 3.71 -7.14 0.87
N ARG A 55 2.97 -6.32 0.10
CA ARG A 55 1.86 -5.51 0.64
C ARG A 55 0.71 -6.36 1.15
N LEU A 56 0.39 -7.47 0.49
CA LEU A 56 -0.63 -8.42 0.94
C LEU A 56 -0.22 -9.06 2.26
N VAL A 57 1.01 -9.60 2.35
CA VAL A 57 1.55 -10.18 3.58
C VAL A 57 1.58 -9.14 4.69
N TRP A 58 2.13 -7.96 4.43
CA TRP A 58 2.23 -6.87 5.40
C TRP A 58 0.85 -6.35 5.84
N GLY A 59 -0.17 -6.42 4.98
CA GLY A 59 -1.55 -6.10 5.34
C GLY A 59 -2.22 -7.12 6.26
N LEU A 60 -1.63 -8.30 6.44
CA LEU A 60 -2.06 -9.33 7.39
C LEU A 60 -1.25 -9.27 8.69
N VAL A 61 0.09 -9.21 8.60
CA VAL A 61 0.99 -9.27 9.78
C VAL A 61 1.40 -7.91 10.35
N GLY A 62 1.25 -6.83 9.58
CA GLY A 62 1.76 -5.50 9.93
C GLY A 62 1.07 -4.83 11.12
N GLY A 63 1.52 -3.61 11.42
CA GLY A 63 1.03 -2.79 12.53
C GLY A 63 -0.48 -2.53 12.46
N ARG A 64 -1.10 -2.19 13.60
CA ARG A 64 -2.56 -2.00 13.75
C ARG A 64 -3.17 -1.19 12.61
N TRP A 65 -2.50 -0.13 12.17
CA TRP A 65 -2.97 0.81 11.15
C TRP A 65 -2.63 0.38 9.71
N SER A 66 -1.68 -0.54 9.52
CA SER A 66 -1.31 -1.05 8.20
C SER A 66 -2.15 -2.26 7.76
N ARG A 67 -2.91 -2.87 8.68
CA ARG A 67 -3.76 -4.02 8.40
C ARG A 67 -4.94 -3.65 7.51
N PHE A 68 -5.33 -4.54 6.60
CA PHE A 68 -6.53 -4.33 5.77
C PHE A 68 -7.80 -4.19 6.62
N SER A 69 -7.84 -4.81 7.80
CA SER A 69 -8.93 -4.68 8.77
C SER A 69 -9.07 -3.28 9.39
N ALA A 70 -8.02 -2.44 9.35
CA ALA A 70 -8.12 -1.05 9.74
C ALA A 70 -8.62 -0.13 8.61
N PHE A 71 -8.47 -0.57 7.35
CA PHE A 71 -9.02 0.11 6.17
C PHE A 71 -10.51 -0.14 6.00
N LEU A 72 -10.94 -1.37 6.29
CA LEU A 72 -12.35 -1.71 6.41
C LEU A 72 -12.84 -1.21 7.76
N TYR A 73 -13.36 0.02 7.83
CA TYR A 73 -14.36 0.33 8.85
C TYR A 73 -15.39 -0.78 8.76
N SER A 74 -15.45 -1.65 9.77
CA SER A 74 -16.40 -2.77 9.79
C SER A 74 -17.76 -2.20 9.38
N PRO A 75 -18.39 -2.67 8.28
CA PRO A 75 -19.68 -2.15 7.83
C PRO A 75 -20.71 -2.18 8.96
N ALA A 76 -20.57 -3.14 9.89
CA ALA A 76 -21.36 -3.25 11.10
C ALA A 76 -21.19 -2.06 12.07
N ARG A 77 -20.00 -1.45 12.13
CA ARG A 77 -19.72 -0.26 12.97
C ARG A 77 -20.35 0.98 12.35
N LEU A 78 -20.31 1.10 11.02
CA LEU A 78 -21.03 2.15 10.28
C LEU A 78 -22.54 1.98 10.43
N LEU A 79 -23.06 0.75 10.30
CA LEU A 79 -24.48 0.44 10.47
C LEU A 79 -24.98 0.68 11.91
N ARG A 80 -24.18 0.39 12.95
CA ARG A 80 -24.53 0.75 14.34
C ARG A 80 -24.56 2.25 14.55
N TYR A 81 -23.56 2.96 14.01
CA TYR A 81 -23.50 4.41 14.10
C TYR A 81 -24.73 5.07 13.44
N LEU A 82 -25.12 4.58 12.26
CA LEU A 82 -26.34 5.03 11.57
C LEU A 82 -27.64 4.63 12.28
N ARG A 83 -27.62 3.54 13.07
CA ARG A 83 -28.75 3.11 13.90
C ARG A 83 -28.84 3.83 15.25
N GLY A 84 -27.98 4.83 15.51
CA GLY A 84 -28.03 5.65 16.72
C GLY A 84 -27.72 4.88 18.02
N THR A 85 -27.11 3.70 17.91
CA THR A 85 -26.68 2.92 19.08
C THR A 85 -25.16 3.00 19.18
N PRO A 86 -24.61 3.63 20.25
CA PRO A 86 -23.17 3.81 20.42
C PRO A 86 -22.41 2.46 20.49
#